data_AF-A0A924EJX7-F1
#
_entry.id   AF-A0A924EJX7-F1
#
_cell.length_a   1.000
_cell.length_b   1.000
_cell.length_c   1.000
_cell.angle_alpha   90.00
_cell.angle_beta   90.00
_cell.angle_gamma   90.00
#
_symmetry.space_group_name_H-M   'P 1'
#
loop_
_entity.id
_entity.type
_entity.pdbx_description
1 polymer ?
#
loop_
_entity_poly.entity_id
_entity_poly.type
_entity_poly.pdbx_seq_one_letter_code
_entity_poly.pdbx_strand_id
1 'polypeptide(L)' 'MQTVLIEITNSKALRLLKDLEALNLIKLLQTPGKPGLDFAERFGGKLNLSDTEYRDFQQHVSKSRVEWDNNTL' A
#
# COMPACT_ATOMS: atom_id res chain seq x y z
N MET A 1 -5.36 29.01 -17.41
CA MET A 1 -5.37 27.56 -17.09
C MET A 1 -6.79 27.06 -17.28
N GLN A 2 -6.98 26.02 -18.08
CA GLN A 2 -8.29 25.43 -18.33
C GLN A 2 -8.27 24.01 -17.79
N THR A 3 -9.21 23.69 -16.89
CA THR A 3 -9.32 22.36 -16.29
C THR A 3 -10.54 21.68 -16.89
N VAL A 4 -10.34 20.48 -17.43
CA VAL A 4 -11.40 19.67 -18.01
C VAL A 4 -11.52 18.39 -17.17
N LEU A 5 -12.75 18.03 -16.83
CA LEU A 5 -13.05 16.79 -16.13
C LEU A 5 -13.26 15.68 -17.16
N ILE A 6 -12.48 14.61 -17.07
CA ILE A 6 -12.53 13.46 -17.96
C ILE A 6 -12.89 12.22 -17.14
N GLU A 7 -13.86 11.44 -17.63
CA GLU A 7 -14.18 10.13 -17.06
C GLU A 7 -13.35 9.06 -17.76
N ILE A 8 -12.65 8.24 -16.97
CA ILE A 8 -11.88 7.11 -17.50
C ILE A 8 -12.81 5.90 -17.58
N THR A 9 -13.24 5.55 -18.78
CA THR A 9 -14.15 4.41 -19.03
C THR A 9 -13.44 3.07 -19.14
N ASN A 10 -12.10 3.07 -19.32
CA ASN A 10 -11.29 1.86 -19.48
C ASN A 10 -9.99 1.98 -18.69
N SER A 11 -9.67 0.96 -17.89
CA SER A 11 -8.45 0.91 -17.07
C SER A 11 -7.15 1.02 -17.89
N LYS A 12 -7.15 0.61 -19.17
CA LYS A 12 -6.00 0.79 -20.07
C LYS A 12 -5.70 2.25 -20.40
N ALA A 13 -6.71 3.13 -20.36
CA ALA A 13 -6.55 4.55 -20.66
C ALA A 13 -5.74 5.28 -19.58
N LEU A 14 -5.65 4.74 -18.35
CA LEU A 14 -4.84 5.32 -17.29
C LEU A 14 -3.35 5.36 -17.65
N ARG A 15 -2.84 4.33 -18.35
CA ARG A 15 -1.45 4.31 -18.82
C ARG A 15 -1.19 5.41 -19.85
N LEU A 16 -2.11 5.57 -20.80
CA LEU A 16 -2.04 6.63 -21.80
C LEU A 16 -2.03 8.03 -21.16
N LEU A 17 -2.84 8.25 -20.13
CA LEU A 17 -2.84 9.53 -19.41
C LEU A 17 -1.53 9.80 -18.68
N LYS A 18 -0.89 8.78 -18.11
CA LYS A 18 0.47 8.90 -17.52
C LYS A 18 1.52 9.22 -18.58
N ASP A 19 1.44 8.58 -19.75
CA ASP A 19 2.35 8.85 -20.86
C ASP A 19 2.19 10.30 -21.36
N LEU A 20 0.96 10.81 -21.43
CA LEU A 20 0.67 12.22 -21.77
C LEU A 20 1.16 13.21 -20.69
N GLU A 21 1.08 12.83 -19.42
CA GLU A 21 1.65 13.61 -18.32
C GLU A 21 3.18 13.64 -18.37
N ALA A 22 3.84 12.53 -18.71
CA ALA A 22 5.29 12.49 -18.90
C ALA A 22 5.77 13.40 -20.04
N LEU A 23 4.91 13.64 -21.04
CA LEU A 23 5.13 14.60 -22.11
C LEU A 23 4.77 16.06 -21.73
N ASN A 24 4.36 16.30 -20.48
CA ASN A 24 3.91 17.60 -19.95
C ASN A 24 2.71 18.22 -20.71
N LEU A 25 1.91 17.40 -21.39
CA LEU A 25 0.74 17.86 -22.15
C LEU A 25 -0.48 18.05 -21.25
N ILE A 26 -0.60 17.19 -20.24
CA ILE A 26 -1.66 17.22 -19.25
C ILE A 26 -1.06 17.08 -17.85
N LYS A 27 -1.81 17.50 -16.84
CA LYS A 27 -1.48 17.27 -15.44
C LYS A 27 -2.62 16.48 -14.82
N LEU A 28 -2.34 15.28 -14.31
CA LEU A 28 -3.34 14.48 -13.63
C LEU A 28 -3.62 15.09 -12.26
N LEU A 29 -4.73 15.81 -12.14
CA LEU A 29 -5.25 16.28 -10.87
C LEU A 29 -5.93 15.10 -10.17
N GLN A 30 -5.14 14.18 -9.62
CA GLN A 30 -5.69 13.18 -8.70
C GLN A 30 -6.25 13.97 -7.51
N THR A 31 -7.57 13.97 -7.37
CA THR A 31 -8.17 14.35 -6.09
C THR A 31 -7.50 13.50 -5.03
N PRO A 32 -7.11 14.07 -3.87
CA PRO A 32 -6.65 13.25 -2.76
C PRO A 32 -7.83 12.39 -2.33
N GLY A 33 -7.97 11.21 -2.97
CA GLY A 33 -8.71 10.12 -2.42
C GLY A 33 -8.20 9.97 -1.01
N LYS A 34 -9.12 10.08 -0.03
CA LYS A 34 -8.88 10.10 1.42
C LYS A 34 -7.54 9.43 1.73
N PRO A 35 -6.58 10.12 2.39
CA PRO A 35 -5.31 9.49 2.73
C PRO A 35 -5.67 8.15 3.36
N GLY A 36 -5.30 7.07 2.68
CA GLY A 36 -5.56 5.74 3.18
C GLY A 36 -4.92 5.74 4.55
N LEU A 37 -5.74 5.64 5.60
CA LEU A 37 -5.31 5.62 6.99
C LEU A 37 -4.01 4.84 7.03
N ASP A 38 -2.93 5.53 7.42
CA ASP A 38 -1.60 4.95 7.43
C ASP A 38 -1.74 3.58 8.10
N PHE A 39 -1.29 2.52 7.42
CA PHE A 39 -1.45 1.17 7.96
C PHE A 39 -0.82 1.09 9.36
N ALA A 40 0.21 1.91 9.61
CA ALA A 40 0.80 2.13 10.92
C ALA A 40 -0.19 2.72 11.95
N GLU A 41 -1.06 3.67 11.61
CA GLU A 41 -2.11 4.18 12.51
C GLU A 41 -3.25 3.17 12.72
N ARG A 42 -3.57 2.37 11.70
CA ARG A 42 -4.67 1.40 11.78
C ARG A 42 -4.34 0.18 12.63
N PHE A 43 -3.07 -0.23 12.68
CA PHE A 43 -2.61 -1.44 13.35
C PHE A 43 -1.60 -1.17 14.47
N GLY A 44 -1.01 0.03 14.55
CA GLY A 44 -0.10 0.45 15.61
C GLY A 44 -0.81 0.47 16.97
N GLY A 45 -0.29 -0.30 17.92
CA GLY A 45 -0.80 -0.33 19.29
C GLY A 45 -2.10 -1.12 19.53
N LYS A 46 -2.67 -1.80 18.52
CA LYS A 46 -3.89 -2.62 18.70
C LYS A 46 -3.64 -4.03 19.22
N LEU A 47 -2.39 -4.48 19.21
CA LEU A 47 -2.01 -5.74 19.84
C LEU A 47 -1.80 -5.49 21.34
N ASN A 48 -2.90 -5.42 22.09
CA ASN A 48 -2.88 -5.48 23.55
C ASN A 48 -2.59 -6.92 23.99
N LEU A 49 -1.38 -7.40 23.70
CA LEU A 49 -0.93 -8.73 24.15
C LEU A 49 -0.35 -8.60 25.55
N SER A 50 -0.67 -9.54 26.44
CA SER A 50 0.10 -9.74 27.67
C SER A 50 1.58 -10.02 27.32
N ASP A 51 2.52 -9.71 28.22
CA ASP A 51 3.95 -10.03 28.06
C ASP A 51 4.19 -11.50 27.67
N THR A 52 3.33 -12.41 28.16
CA THR A 52 3.37 -13.84 27.84
C THR A 52 2.96 -14.12 26.40
N GLU A 53 1.84 -13.55 25.95
CA GLU A 53 1.31 -13.76 24.60
C GLU A 53 2.20 -13.10 23.53
N TYR A 54 2.83 -11.98 23.88
CA TYR A 54 3.83 -11.34 23.04
C TYR A 54 5.04 -12.25 22.82
N ARG A 55 5.57 -12.87 23.89
CA ARG A 55 6.72 -13.78 23.79
C ARG A 55 6.41 -15.01 22.96
N ASP A 56 5.24 -15.61 23.16
CA ASP A 56 4.82 -16.77 22.39
C ASP A 56 4.65 -16.44 20.90
N PHE A 57 4.06 -15.28 20.60
CA PHE A 57 3.94 -14.76 19.23
C PHE A 57 5.31 -14.54 18.57
N GLN A 58 6.24 -13.88 19.28
CA GLN A 58 7.60 -13.66 18.77
C GLN A 58 8.35 -14.97 18.54
N GLN A 59 8.18 -15.96 19.42
CA GLN A 59 8.79 -17.28 19.26
C GLN A 59 8.22 -18.04 18.06
N HIS A 60 6.90 -17.95 17.84
CA HIS A 60 6.24 -18.54 16.68
C HIS A 60 6.74 -17.92 15.37
N VAL A 61 6.76 -16.58 15.28
CA VAL A 61 7.27 -15.86 14.11
C VAL A 61 8.73 -16.22 13.81
N SER A 62 9.56 -16.35 14.85
CA SER A 62 10.97 -16.72 14.70
C SER A 62 11.13 -18.14 14.14
N LYS A 63 10.34 -19.10 14.63
CA LYS A 63 10.35 -20.48 14.10
C LYS A 63 9.91 -20.53 12.64
N SER A 64 8.84 -19.83 12.29
CA SER A 64 8.36 -19.80 10.90
C SER A 64 9.37 -19.19 9.92
N ARG A 65 10.17 -18.19 10.33
CA ARG A 65 11.26 -17.66 9.49
C ARG A 65 12.36 -18.70 9.27
N VAL A 66 12.78 -19.37 10.33
CA VAL A 66 13.81 -20.42 10.24
C VAL A 66 13.34 -21.57 9.35
N GLU A 67 12.07 -21.98 9.48
CA GLU A 67 11.46 -22.99 8.60
C GLU A 67 11.40 -22.55 7.14
N TRP A 68 11.09 -21.27 6.89
CA TRP A 68 11.10 -20.70 5.54
C TRP A 68 12.51 -20.68 4.94
N ASP A 69 13.50 -20.21 5.68
CA ASP A 69 14.89 -20.14 5.21
C ASP A 69 15.46 -21.54 4.93
N ASN A 70 15.14 -22.52 5.79
CA ASN A 70 15.57 -23.92 5.61
C ASN A 70 14.89 -24.62 4.43
N ASN A 71 13.71 -24.15 3.97
CA ASN A 71 13.00 -24.69 2.82
C ASN A 71 13.40 -24.01 1.49
N THR A 72 14.38 -23.09 1.53
CA THR A 72 14.93 -22.42 0.35
C THR A 72 16.35 -22.90 -0.03
N LEU A 73 16.84 -23.97 0.63
CA LEU A 73 18.06 -24.72 0.30
C LEU A 73 17.72 -26.09 -0.28
#